data_AF-A0A6C0GNQ3-F1
#
_entry.id   AF-A0A6C0GNQ3-F1
#
_cell.length_a   1.000
_cell.length_b   1.000
_cell.length_c   1.000
_cell.angle_alpha   90.00
_cell.angle_beta   90.00
_cell.angle_gamma   90.00
#
_symmetry.space_group_name_H-M   'P 1'
#
loop_
_entity.id
_entity.type
_entity.pdbx_description
1 polymer ?
#
loop_
_entity_poly.entity_id
_entity_poly.type
_entity_poly.pdbx_seq_one_letter_code
_entity_poly.pdbx_strand_id
1 'polypeptide(L)'
;MKVLLLFGLLFALTSSYAQTYRFVDAPVGFLREEPKVTAHIMIRLEEKTRVRIIEQISRTWSKVEYVYNAKRHIGYITNHTLSEESITRKKKPATK
;
A
#
# COMPACT_ATOMS: atom_id res chain seq x y z
N MET A 1 -6.57 -47.57 -23.46
CA MET A 1 -7.04 -46.17 -23.52
C MET A 1 -5.94 -45.28 -22.98
N LYS A 2 -5.31 -44.47 -23.84
CA LYS A 2 -4.27 -43.49 -23.48
C LYS A 2 -4.96 -42.23 -22.95
N VAL A 3 -4.87 -41.98 -21.64
CA VAL A 3 -5.23 -40.68 -21.05
C VAL A 3 -3.92 -39.91 -20.90
N LEU A 4 -3.62 -39.09 -21.90
CA LEU A 4 -2.43 -38.23 -21.89
C LEU A 4 -2.82 -36.94 -21.15
N LEU A 5 -2.17 -36.73 -20.00
CA LEU A 5 -2.27 -35.54 -19.18
C LEU A 5 -1.88 -34.29 -19.97
N LEU A 6 -2.85 -33.45 -20.31
CA LEU A 6 -2.60 -32.06 -20.70
C LEU A 6 -2.58 -31.21 -19.42
N PHE A 7 -1.45 -31.24 -18.72
CA PHE A 7 -1.07 -30.19 -17.78
C PHE A 7 -0.65 -28.96 -18.60
N GLY A 8 -1.63 -28.29 -19.20
CA GLY A 8 -1.48 -27.03 -19.91
C GLY A 8 -1.32 -25.91 -18.90
N LEU A 9 -0.09 -25.72 -18.44
CA LEU A 9 0.55 -24.48 -17.99
C LEU A 9 -0.41 -23.29 -17.80
N LEU A 10 -1.07 -23.23 -16.64
CA LEU A 10 -1.70 -22.01 -16.16
C LEU A 10 -0.55 -21.06 -15.77
N PHE A 11 -0.06 -20.29 -16.74
CA PHE A 11 0.90 -19.22 -16.49
C PHE A 11 0.16 -18.14 -15.69
N ALA A 12 0.14 -18.30 -14.36
CA ALA A 12 -0.37 -17.30 -13.46
C ALA A 12 0.45 -16.03 -13.72
N LEU A 13 -0.15 -15.03 -14.36
CA LEU A 13 0.34 -13.67 -14.31
C LEU A 13 0.24 -13.23 -12.84
N THR A 14 1.24 -13.60 -12.05
CA THR A 14 1.47 -12.92 -10.78
C THR A 14 2.02 -11.55 -11.15
N SER A 15 1.12 -10.60 -11.43
CA SER A 15 1.48 -9.20 -11.50
C SER A 15 2.19 -8.89 -10.19
N SER A 16 3.51 -8.69 -10.24
CA SER A 16 4.25 -8.24 -9.06
C SER A 16 3.81 -6.81 -8.80
N TYR A 17 2.75 -6.65 -8.03
CA TYR A 17 2.30 -5.32 -7.62
C TYR A 17 3.44 -4.73 -6.79
N ALA A 18 4.09 -3.70 -7.33
CA ALA A 18 5.17 -3.03 -6.63
C ALA A 18 4.63 -2.55 -5.28
N GLN A 19 5.23 -3.01 -4.19
CA GLN A 19 4.78 -2.63 -2.86
C GLN A 19 5.30 -1.23 -2.56
N THR A 20 4.45 -0.22 -2.69
CA THR A 20 4.76 1.14 -2.25
C THR A 20 4.57 1.24 -0.74
N TYR A 21 5.59 1.74 -0.05
CA TYR A 21 5.50 2.09 1.37
C TYR A 21 5.66 3.60 1.51
N ARG A 22 4.90 4.21 2.42
CA ARG A 22 5.02 5.63 2.79
C ARG A 22 5.07 5.75 4.31
N PHE A 23 5.55 6.89 4.79
CA PHE A 23 5.56 7.21 6.21
C PHE A 23 4.46 8.21 6.53
N VAL A 24 3.95 8.18 7.76
CA VAL A 24 3.14 9.28 8.28
C VAL A 24 4.05 10.48 8.55
N ASP A 25 3.78 11.61 7.91
CA ASP A 25 4.60 12.85 8.00
C ASP A 25 3.85 14.00 8.69
N ALA A 26 2.65 13.72 9.17
CA ALA A 26 1.90 14.61 10.04
C ALA A 26 2.09 14.19 11.51
N PRO A 27 1.90 15.12 12.48
CA PRO A 27 1.98 14.77 13.91
C PRO A 27 1.08 13.60 14.32
N VAL A 28 -0.06 13.46 13.62
CA VAL A 28 -0.98 12.33 13.80
C VAL A 28 -1.62 11.97 12.46
N GLY A 29 -1.62 10.67 12.14
CA GLY A 29 -2.44 10.07 11.09
C GLY A 29 -3.61 9.28 11.66
N PHE A 30 -4.72 9.19 10.94
CA PHE A 30 -5.87 8.37 11.33
C PHE A 30 -6.18 7.34 10.26
N LEU A 31 -6.16 6.06 10.66
CA LEU A 31 -6.66 4.97 9.84
C LEU A 31 -8.16 4.82 10.08
N ARG A 32 -8.95 4.97 9.03
CA ARG A 32 -10.42 4.94 9.08
C ARG A 32 -11.00 3.73 8.35
N GLU A 33 -12.21 3.34 8.71
CA GLU A 33 -12.95 2.24 8.07
C GLU A 33 -13.37 2.59 6.64
N GLU A 34 -13.59 3.87 6.34
CA GLU A 34 -13.99 4.38 5.03
C GLU A 34 -13.18 5.63 4.66
N PRO A 35 -13.05 5.97 3.35
CA PRO A 35 -12.34 7.16 2.88
C PRO A 35 -13.18 8.45 3.08
N LYS A 36 -13.60 8.71 4.32
CA LYS A 36 -14.42 9.85 4.72
C LYS A 36 -13.96 10.39 6.07
N VAL A 37 -13.91 11.72 6.20
CA VAL A 37 -13.46 12.39 7.44
C VAL A 37 -14.34 12.12 8.65
N THR A 38 -15.60 11.75 8.44
CA THR A 38 -16.56 11.40 9.51
C THR A 38 -16.59 9.90 9.82
N ALA A 39 -15.87 9.07 9.09
CA ALA A 39 -15.88 7.62 9.31
C ALA A 39 -15.18 7.25 10.62
N HIS A 40 -15.53 6.10 11.19
CA HIS A 40 -14.93 5.60 12.42
C HIS A 40 -13.40 5.51 12.31
N ILE A 41 -12.70 5.95 13.37
CA ILE A 41 -11.24 5.89 13.46
C ILE A 41 -10.89 4.55 14.10
N MET A 42 -10.27 3.66 13.33
CA MET A 42 -9.81 2.37 13.84
C MET A 42 -8.52 2.51 14.64
N ILE A 43 -7.57 3.30 14.11
CA ILE A 43 -6.22 3.42 14.68
C ILE A 43 -5.72 4.86 14.53
N ARG A 44 -5.13 5.37 15.61
CA ARG A 44 -4.25 6.55 15.58
C ARG A 44 -2.84 6.10 15.25
N LEU A 45 -2.25 6.70 14.22
CA LEU A 45 -0.90 6.46 13.77
C LEU A 45 -0.03 7.63 14.18
N GLU A 46 1.09 7.35 14.83
CA GLU A 46 2.06 8.37 15.22
C GLU A 46 2.92 8.78 14.01
N GLU A 47 3.55 9.95 14.08
CA GLU A 47 4.52 10.41 13.08
C GLU A 47 5.60 9.34 12.82
N LYS A 48 6.10 9.28 11.58
CA LYS A 48 7.11 8.32 11.08
C LYS A 48 6.65 6.86 11.10
N THR A 49 5.38 6.59 11.39
CA THR A 49 4.80 5.26 11.22
C THR A 49 4.83 4.85 9.76
N ARG A 50 5.42 3.68 9.46
CA ARG A 50 5.47 3.11 8.12
C ARG A 50 4.16 2.39 7.81
N VAL A 51 3.55 2.71 6.67
CA VAL A 51 2.37 2.02 6.14
C VAL A 51 2.64 1.51 4.73
N ARG A 52 1.98 0.42 4.36
CA ARG A 52 2.00 -0.10 3.00
C ARG A 52 0.80 0.47 2.24
N ILE A 53 1.04 1.11 1.11
CA ILE A 53 -0.03 1.55 0.22
C ILE A 53 -0.55 0.32 -0.52
N ILE A 54 -1.84 0.04 -0.37
CA ILE A 54 -2.53 -1.00 -1.15
C ILE A 54 -2.99 -0.39 -2.46
N GLU A 55 -3.66 0.76 -2.37
CA GLU A 55 -4.32 1.40 -3.50
C GLU A 55 -4.52 2.88 -3.22
N GLN A 56 -4.32 3.72 -4.23
CA GLN A 56 -4.74 5.12 -4.17
C GLN A 56 -6.19 5.23 -4.63
N ILE A 57 -7.10 5.52 -3.69
CA ILE A 57 -8.54 5.60 -3.97
C ILE A 57 -8.91 6.91 -4.66
N SER A 58 -8.25 8.00 -4.26
CA SER A 58 -8.46 9.33 -4.84
C SER A 58 -7.23 10.21 -4.64
N ARG A 59 -7.32 11.48 -5.06
CA ARG A 59 -6.29 12.48 -4.73
C ARG A 59 -6.13 12.69 -3.22
N THR A 60 -7.18 12.44 -2.45
CA THR A 60 -7.22 12.72 -1.01
C THR A 60 -7.00 11.48 -0.15
N TRP A 61 -7.31 10.28 -0.65
CA TRP A 61 -7.34 9.06 0.15
C TRP A 61 -6.54 7.92 -0.49
N SER A 62 -5.86 7.16 0.37
CA SER A 62 -5.24 5.88 0.04
C SER A 62 -5.76 4.80 0.98
N LYS A 63 -5.98 3.61 0.43
CA LYS A 63 -6.16 2.39 1.21
C LYS A 63 -4.78 1.87 1.58
N VAL A 64 -4.58 1.63 2.87
CA VAL A 64 -3.28 1.23 3.41
C VAL A 64 -3.43 0.02 4.31
N GLU A 65 -2.32 -0.68 4.44
CA GLU A 65 -2.14 -1.72 5.42
C GLU A 65 -1.11 -1.26 6.46
N TYR A 66 -1.47 -1.44 7.72
CA TYR A 66 -0.62 -1.21 8.85
C TYR A 66 -0.60 -2.46 9.73
N VAL A 67 0.59 -2.87 10.18
CA VAL A 67 0.76 -4.03 11.06
C VAL A 67 1.17 -3.51 12.44
N TYR A 68 0.36 -3.83 13.45
CA TYR A 68 0.61 -3.46 14.84
C TYR A 68 0.34 -4.67 15.74
N ASN A 69 1.26 -4.97 16.67
CA ASN A 69 1.17 -6.12 17.56
C ASN A 69 0.82 -7.44 16.85
N ALA A 70 1.51 -7.71 15.73
CA ALA A 70 1.27 -8.86 14.85
C ALA A 70 -0.14 -8.95 14.22
N LYS A 71 -0.97 -7.92 14.35
CA LYS A 71 -2.29 -7.82 13.71
C LYS A 71 -2.22 -6.88 12.51
N ARG A 72 -2.87 -7.31 11.43
CA ARG A 72 -2.99 -6.55 10.20
C ARG A 72 -4.25 -5.69 10.26
N HIS A 73 -4.10 -4.41 10.01
CA HIS A 73 -5.17 -3.44 9.94
C HIS A 73 -5.20 -2.83 8.53
N ILE A 74 -6.35 -2.94 7.87
CA ILE A 74 -6.56 -2.40 6.54
C ILE A 74 -7.60 -1.30 6.67
N GLY A 75 -7.27 -0.11 6.17
CA GLY A 75 -8.17 1.04 6.24
C GLY A 75 -7.73 2.15 5.31
N TYR A 76 -8.30 3.32 5.53
CA TYR A 76 -8.10 4.48 4.68
C TYR A 76 -7.41 5.59 5.46
N ILE A 77 -6.41 6.20 4.84
CA ILE A 77 -5.68 7.34 5.38
C ILE A 77 -5.65 8.46 4.34
N THR A 78 -5.60 9.69 4.82
CA THR A 78 -5.49 10.86 3.96
C THR A 78 -4.09 11.01 3.36
N ASN A 79 -4.00 11.31 2.07
CA ASN A 79 -2.73 11.41 1.36
C ASN A 79 -1.84 12.54 1.85
N HIS A 80 -2.42 13.63 2.39
CA HIS A 80 -1.68 14.77 2.92
C HIS A 80 -0.97 14.48 4.26
N THR A 81 -1.35 13.40 4.96
CA THR A 81 -0.65 12.98 6.19
C THR A 81 0.49 12.00 5.89
N LEU A 82 0.70 11.64 4.62
CA LEU A 82 1.74 10.72 4.18
C LEU A 82 2.89 11.49 3.54
N SER A 83 4.13 11.09 3.84
CA SER A 83 5.36 11.58 3.19
C SER A 83 5.23 11.49 1.68
N GLU A 84 5.77 12.43 0.91
CA GLU A 84 5.73 12.35 -0.55
C GLU A 84 6.24 10.99 -1.07
N GLU A 85 5.66 10.51 -2.17
CA GLU A 85 6.16 9.31 -2.82
C GLU A 85 7.54 9.62 -3.41
N SER A 86 8.60 9.19 -2.73
CA SER A 86 9.93 9.25 -3.30
C SER A 86 10.01 8.23 -4.43
N ILE A 87 9.68 8.65 -5.65
CA ILE A 87 10.03 7.90 -6.84
C ILE A 87 11.56 7.91 -6.87
N THR A 88 12.22 6.89 -6.33
CA THR A 88 13.63 6.66 -6.62
C THR A 88 13.70 6.36 -8.11
N ARG A 89 13.77 7.39 -8.96
CA ARG A 89 14.23 7.25 -10.33
C ARG A 89 15.61 6.63 -10.17
N LYS A 90 15.77 5.35 -10.45
CA LYS A 90 17.11 4.78 -10.65
C LYS A 90 17.74 5.67 -11.72
N LYS A 91 18.65 6.56 -11.31
CA LYS A 91 19.42 7.36 -12.25
C LYS A 91 20.15 6.33 -13.09
N LYS A 92 19.74 6.17 -14.34
CA LYS A 92 20.41 5.28 -15.30
C LYS A 92 21.90 5.61 -15.21
N PRO A 93 22.79 4.66 -14.89
CA PRO A 93 24.21 4.95 -14.79
C PRO A 93 24.63 5.59 -16.11
N ALA A 94 25.27 6.77 -16.02
CA ALA A 94 25.82 7.44 -17.18
C ALA A 94 26.92 6.54 -17.74
N THR A 95 26.65 5.90 -18.88
CA THR A 95 27.69 5.26 -19.67
C THR A 95 28.59 6.38 -20.17
N LYS A 96 29.83 6.42 -19.66
CA LYS A 96 30.88 7.31 -20.14
C LYS A 96 31.50 6.73 -21.41
#